data_AF-A0A418CCD4-F1
#
_entry.id   AF-A0A418CCD4-F1
#
_cell.length_a   1.000
_cell.length_b   1.000
_cell.length_c   1.000
_cell.angle_alpha   90.00
_cell.angle_beta   90.00
_cell.angle_gamma   90.00
#
_symmetry.space_group_name_H-M   'P 1'
#
loop_
_entity.id
_entity.type
_entity.pdbx_description
1 polymer ?
#
loop_
_entity_poly.entity_id
_entity_poly.type
_entity_poly.pdbx_seq_one_letter_code
_entity_poly.pdbx_strand_id
1 'polypeptide(L)'
;MQPTTPTNDPFVAIPATPRELNAVQHHKPLITRFRVVAAVLAICGVACVTVGAILFAQHQAKPDTKSIVSNIQQASALKVTFTALRSTMQLNGKSQATVYIVPRASDLEEDAGSALTFDAILTQPGNDVTETYVLLNNRAYWSISSSDGTPSTSGCMETSQIPPIKLLQSSLEGSHAVSVVDEHGAPTTVGCDQGQLLELKFAGETFVVCKSSANRITHVLGDDLTFTVEYIYDPNRVPDIVAPSTDRQCPFIRAALPKAPPSKVSGRAPRTLSLGRSSCSCNGLRRPCLFVHGLGTSSNGPTVDSLAEYWGSIQDNAPCCSSTKFVQMETVKRGWADEEIQN
;
A
#
# COMPACT_ATOMS: atom_id res chain seq x y z
N MET A 1 34.75 -51.01 86.07
CA MET A 1 34.47 -52.43 85.78
C MET A 1 35.41 -52.88 84.67
N GLN A 2 36.29 -53.82 84.97
CA GLN A 2 36.92 -54.73 83.97
C GLN A 2 35.93 -55.92 83.75
N PRO A 3 36.07 -56.83 82.76
CA PRO A 3 37.16 -57.05 81.79
C PRO A 3 36.65 -56.99 80.31
N THR A 4 37.30 -57.47 79.23
CA THR A 4 38.45 -58.39 79.01
C THR A 4 39.11 -58.13 77.64
N THR A 5 40.35 -58.60 77.46
CA THR A 5 40.96 -58.95 76.15
C THR A 5 41.19 -60.47 76.12
N PRO A 6 41.08 -61.15 74.95
CA PRO A 6 42.29 -61.77 74.36
C PRO A 6 42.31 -61.68 72.81
N THR A 7 43.43 -61.47 72.10
CA THR A 7 44.71 -62.21 71.95
C THR A 7 44.68 -63.36 70.92
N ASN A 8 45.53 -63.23 69.87
CA ASN A 8 46.28 -64.25 69.10
C ASN A 8 46.15 -64.23 67.55
N ASP A 9 47.29 -63.99 66.92
CA ASP A 9 47.72 -64.32 65.54
C ASP A 9 47.87 -65.86 65.32
N PRO A 10 48.58 -66.34 64.28
CA PRO A 10 48.47 -66.15 62.81
C PRO A 10 48.20 -67.51 62.11
N PHE A 11 48.24 -67.60 60.77
CA PHE A 11 49.07 -68.61 60.06
C PHE A 11 49.10 -68.41 58.52
N VAL A 12 50.13 -68.97 57.88
CA VAL A 12 50.47 -68.87 56.45
C VAL A 12 50.41 -70.25 55.79
N ALA A 13 49.91 -70.37 54.53
CA ALA A 13 50.46 -71.25 53.48
C ALA A 13 49.70 -71.17 52.12
N ILE A 14 50.39 -71.59 51.06
CA ILE A 14 50.04 -71.66 49.62
C ILE A 14 50.05 -73.17 49.20
N PRO A 15 49.97 -73.62 47.92
CA PRO A 15 49.18 -73.26 46.73
C PRO A 15 48.38 -74.45 46.12
N ALA A 16 47.55 -74.22 45.08
CA ALA A 16 47.25 -75.24 44.04
C ALA A 16 46.70 -74.62 42.73
N THR A 17 47.16 -75.14 41.58
CA THR A 17 46.63 -74.95 40.20
C THR A 17 45.79 -76.20 39.80
N PRO A 18 45.15 -76.37 38.61
CA PRO A 18 45.27 -75.63 37.35
C PRO A 18 43.98 -75.38 36.50
N ARG A 19 44.17 -74.69 35.36
CA ARG A 19 43.41 -74.71 34.07
C ARG A 19 41.87 -74.73 34.06
N GLU A 20 41.30 -73.73 33.36
CA GLU A 20 40.43 -73.97 32.21
C GLU A 20 40.54 -72.80 31.19
N LEU A 21 40.05 -73.00 29.97
CA LEU A 21 40.25 -72.12 28.81
C LEU A 21 39.16 -71.02 28.72
N ASN A 22 39.48 -69.83 28.17
CA ASN A 22 38.89 -69.33 26.91
C ASN A 22 39.04 -67.81 26.64
N ALA A 23 39.04 -67.49 25.34
CA ALA A 23 38.61 -66.24 24.68
C ALA A 23 39.31 -64.90 25.02
N VAL A 24 40.22 -64.48 24.12
CA VAL A 24 40.54 -63.07 23.89
C VAL A 24 39.37 -62.38 23.20
N GLN A 25 38.91 -61.22 23.70
CA GLN A 25 38.01 -60.35 22.93
C GLN A 25 38.37 -58.87 23.08
N HIS A 26 39.06 -58.33 22.07
CA HIS A 26 39.30 -56.89 21.95
C HIS A 26 37.99 -56.13 21.71
N HIS A 27 37.59 -55.27 22.65
CA HIS A 27 36.57 -54.26 22.40
C HIS A 27 37.16 -53.09 21.60
N LYS A 28 36.70 -52.92 20.36
CA LYS A 28 36.95 -51.70 19.57
C LYS A 28 36.09 -50.55 20.12
N PRO A 29 36.62 -49.32 20.30
CA PRO A 29 35.83 -48.20 20.78
C PRO A 29 34.81 -47.75 19.72
N LEU A 30 33.53 -47.77 20.07
CA LEU A 30 32.41 -47.24 19.27
C LEU A 30 32.37 -45.70 19.31
N ILE A 31 33.41 -45.06 18.77
CA ILE A 31 33.47 -43.61 18.57
C ILE A 31 33.63 -43.34 17.07
N THR A 32 32.59 -42.76 16.44
CA THR A 32 32.68 -42.05 15.15
C THR A 32 31.33 -41.45 14.77
N ARG A 33 30.28 -42.28 14.62
CA ARG A 33 29.02 -41.85 13.97
C ARG A 33 28.24 -40.78 14.74
N PHE A 34 28.09 -40.92 16.07
CA PHE A 34 27.28 -39.99 16.87
C PHE A 34 27.88 -38.56 16.93
N ARG A 35 29.20 -38.44 16.98
CA ARG A 35 29.90 -37.14 16.98
C ARG A 35 29.78 -36.42 15.63
N VAL A 36 29.82 -37.16 14.52
CA VAL A 36 29.62 -36.59 13.17
C VAL A 36 28.20 -36.06 13.00
N VAL A 37 27.18 -36.82 13.44
CA VAL A 37 25.77 -36.36 13.40
C VAL A 37 25.58 -35.10 14.25
N ALA A 38 26.12 -35.06 15.47
CA ALA A 38 26.04 -33.87 16.33
C ALA A 38 26.75 -32.65 15.71
N ALA A 39 27.91 -32.84 15.07
CA ALA A 39 28.63 -31.76 14.39
C ALA A 39 27.86 -31.21 13.17
N VAL A 40 27.27 -32.10 12.35
CA VAL A 40 26.45 -31.70 11.19
C VAL A 40 25.20 -30.96 11.65
N LEU A 41 24.51 -31.44 12.69
CA LEU A 41 23.35 -30.74 13.27
C LEU A 41 23.71 -29.37 13.85
N ALA A 42 24.87 -29.24 14.50
CA ALA A 42 25.36 -27.95 14.98
C ALA A 42 25.68 -26.97 13.83
N ILE A 43 26.34 -27.45 12.77
CA ILE A 43 26.65 -26.63 11.58
C ILE A 43 25.39 -26.22 10.84
N CYS A 44 24.44 -27.13 10.59
CA CYS A 44 23.14 -26.80 10.01
C CYS A 44 22.33 -25.85 10.92
N GLY A 45 22.36 -26.05 12.23
CA GLY A 45 21.72 -25.14 13.19
C GLY A 45 22.29 -23.73 13.11
N VAL A 46 23.62 -23.58 13.11
CA VAL A 46 24.29 -22.27 12.94
C VAL A 46 23.98 -21.67 11.57
N ALA A 47 24.01 -22.44 10.48
CA ALA A 47 23.69 -21.95 9.14
C ALA A 47 22.23 -21.47 9.03
N CYS A 48 21.27 -22.21 9.57
CA CYS A 48 19.87 -21.79 9.59
C CYS A 48 19.65 -20.55 10.47
N VAL A 49 20.34 -20.45 11.62
CA VAL A 49 20.27 -19.28 12.51
C VAL A 49 20.93 -18.05 11.87
N THR A 50 22.06 -18.19 11.17
CA THR A 50 22.71 -17.05 10.50
C THR A 50 21.94 -16.59 9.27
N VAL A 51 21.46 -17.50 8.42
CA VAL A 51 20.59 -17.15 7.29
C VAL A 51 19.30 -16.50 7.79
N GLY A 52 18.67 -17.06 8.82
CA GLY A 52 17.51 -16.46 9.48
C GLY A 52 17.82 -15.06 10.01
N ALA A 53 18.91 -14.87 10.75
CA ALA A 53 19.31 -13.58 11.29
C ALA A 53 19.63 -12.53 10.21
N ILE A 54 20.23 -12.93 9.09
CA ILE A 54 20.52 -12.05 7.95
C ILE A 54 19.22 -11.58 7.30
N LEU A 55 18.29 -12.50 7.00
CA LEU A 55 16.98 -12.16 6.45
C LEU A 55 16.18 -11.26 7.42
N PHE A 56 16.15 -11.60 8.71
CA PHE A 56 15.51 -10.76 9.74
C PHE A 56 16.15 -9.39 9.88
N ALA A 57 17.48 -9.26 9.75
CA ALA A 57 18.17 -7.98 9.81
C ALA A 57 17.87 -7.10 8.58
N GLN A 58 17.78 -7.69 7.38
CA GLN A 58 17.40 -6.97 6.16
C GLN A 58 15.98 -6.40 6.25
N HIS A 59 15.03 -7.11 6.87
CA HIS A 59 13.67 -6.59 7.10
C HIS A 59 13.58 -5.50 8.20
N GLN A 60 14.56 -5.38 9.09
CA GLN A 60 14.60 -4.39 10.19
C GLN A 60 15.38 -3.11 9.84
N ALA A 61 16.12 -3.10 8.74
CA ALA A 61 16.86 -1.91 8.31
C ALA A 61 15.89 -0.77 7.96
N LYS A 62 16.17 0.44 8.48
CA LYS A 62 15.46 1.65 8.04
C LYS A 62 15.52 1.73 6.51
N PRO A 63 14.39 1.95 5.83
CA PRO A 63 14.41 1.98 4.38
C PRO A 63 15.28 3.15 3.92
N ASP A 64 16.24 2.87 3.04
CA ASP A 64 16.98 3.91 2.33
C ASP A 64 16.04 4.58 1.33
N THR A 65 15.33 5.59 1.82
CA THR A 65 14.35 6.43 1.12
C THR A 65 15.01 7.60 0.41
N LYS A 66 16.20 8.01 0.86
CA LYS A 66 17.02 9.03 0.20
C LYS A 66 17.45 8.58 -1.18
N SER A 67 17.88 7.32 -1.34
CA SER A 67 18.17 6.76 -2.67
C SER A 67 16.92 6.64 -3.55
N ILE A 68 15.72 6.45 -2.98
CA ILE A 68 14.46 6.46 -3.75
C ILE A 68 14.19 7.87 -4.30
N VAL A 69 14.28 8.90 -3.44
CA VAL A 69 14.10 10.31 -3.84
C VAL A 69 15.13 10.71 -4.89
N SER A 70 16.40 10.34 -4.70
CA SER A 70 17.48 10.59 -5.67
C SER A 70 17.22 9.89 -7.02
N ASN A 71 16.79 8.63 -7.01
CA ASN A 71 16.41 7.91 -8.24
C ASN A 71 15.22 8.58 -8.96
N ILE A 72 14.27 9.16 -8.22
CA ILE A 72 13.14 9.91 -8.80
C ILE A 72 13.67 11.20 -9.45
N GLN A 73 14.49 11.97 -8.75
CA GLN A 73 15.08 13.22 -9.28
C GLN A 73 15.98 13.02 -10.51
N GLN A 74 16.61 11.84 -10.64
CA GLN A 74 17.47 11.49 -11.78
C GLN A 74 16.72 10.95 -12.99
N ALA A 75 15.43 10.62 -12.87
CA ALA A 75 14.62 10.18 -14.01
C ALA A 75 14.12 11.38 -14.81
N SER A 76 14.07 11.26 -16.14
CA SER A 76 13.40 12.25 -17.00
C SER A 76 11.89 12.22 -16.79
N ALA A 77 11.31 11.06 -16.49
CA ALA A 77 9.94 10.93 -16.00
C ALA A 77 9.74 9.61 -15.23
N LEU A 78 8.71 9.57 -14.39
CA LEU A 78 8.07 8.34 -13.94
C LEU A 78 6.82 8.11 -14.79
N LYS A 79 6.74 6.98 -15.48
CA LYS A 79 5.50 6.52 -16.10
C LYS A 79 4.80 5.61 -15.10
N VAL A 80 3.67 6.08 -14.57
CA VAL A 80 2.88 5.37 -13.58
C VAL A 80 1.59 4.90 -14.22
N THR A 81 1.42 3.59 -14.31
CA THR A 81 0.17 2.96 -14.77
C THR A 81 -0.62 2.53 -13.54
N PHE A 82 -1.79 3.16 -13.32
CA PHE A 82 -2.67 2.80 -12.22
C PHE A 82 -3.85 1.97 -12.70
N THR A 83 -4.32 1.06 -11.84
CA THR A 83 -5.47 0.19 -12.09
C THR A 83 -6.48 0.32 -10.96
N ALA A 84 -7.71 0.68 -11.32
CA ALA A 84 -8.87 0.79 -10.45
C ALA A 84 -9.35 -0.59 -9.97
N LEU A 85 -9.40 -0.77 -8.65
CA LEU A 85 -9.93 -1.99 -8.02
C LEU A 85 -11.46 -1.97 -7.88
N ARG A 86 -12.10 -0.79 -8.07
CA ARG A 86 -13.55 -0.58 -8.04
C ARG A 86 -14.04 0.23 -9.24
N SER A 87 -15.29 0.01 -9.65
CA SER A 87 -15.91 0.68 -10.81
C SER A 87 -15.97 2.21 -10.67
N THR A 88 -16.16 2.72 -9.46
CA THR A 88 -16.21 4.17 -9.16
C THR A 88 -14.88 4.90 -9.31
N MET A 89 -13.76 4.19 -9.50
CA MET A 89 -12.42 4.76 -9.77
C MET A 89 -12.01 4.61 -11.24
N GLN A 90 -12.91 4.15 -12.12
CA GLN A 90 -12.63 4.06 -13.55
C GLN A 90 -12.62 5.46 -14.17
N LEU A 91 -11.56 5.77 -14.92
CA LEU A 91 -11.43 7.04 -15.62
C LEU A 91 -11.87 6.88 -17.07
N ASN A 92 -12.78 7.73 -17.54
CA ASN A 92 -13.40 7.64 -18.88
C ASN A 92 -13.88 6.21 -19.24
N GLY A 93 -14.49 5.52 -18.26
CA GLY A 93 -14.97 4.14 -18.39
C GLY A 93 -13.88 3.06 -18.53
N LYS A 94 -12.60 3.37 -18.24
CA LYS A 94 -11.49 2.40 -18.24
C LYS A 94 -11.00 2.16 -16.82
N SER A 95 -10.71 0.91 -16.50
CA SER A 95 -10.11 0.51 -15.22
C SER A 95 -8.60 0.74 -15.13
N GLN A 96 -7.94 1.16 -16.21
CA GLN A 96 -6.51 1.44 -16.22
C GLN A 96 -6.23 2.74 -16.98
N ALA A 97 -5.34 3.54 -16.40
CA ALA A 97 -4.83 4.77 -16.98
C ALA A 97 -3.31 4.88 -16.77
N THR A 98 -2.64 5.72 -17.55
CA THR A 98 -1.21 5.99 -17.40
C THR A 98 -0.97 7.49 -17.29
N VAL A 99 -0.24 7.89 -16.25
CA VAL A 99 0.26 9.25 -16.05
C VAL A 99 1.79 9.26 -16.24
N TYR A 100 2.29 10.29 -16.90
CA TYR A 100 3.72 10.61 -16.94
C TYR A 100 3.96 11.75 -15.95
N ILE A 101 4.89 11.56 -15.02
CA ILE A 101 5.21 12.50 -13.95
C ILE A 101 6.67 12.92 -14.14
N VAL A 102 6.90 14.19 -14.45
CA VAL A 102 8.23 14.75 -14.70
C VAL A 102 8.71 15.46 -13.44
N PRO A 103 9.79 15.01 -12.79
CA PRO A 103 10.37 15.70 -11.65
C PRO A 103 10.99 17.02 -12.12
N ARG A 104 10.83 18.08 -11.33
CA ARG A 104 11.46 19.38 -11.55
C ARG A 104 12.24 19.81 -10.32
N ALA A 105 13.22 20.68 -10.53
CA ALA A 105 13.77 21.50 -9.46
C ALA A 105 12.69 22.47 -8.96
N SER A 106 12.73 22.82 -7.67
CA SER A 106 11.86 23.89 -7.18
C SER A 106 12.42 25.25 -7.60
N ASP A 107 11.62 26.01 -8.33
CA ASP A 107 11.91 27.40 -8.70
C ASP A 107 11.40 28.41 -7.64
N LEU A 108 10.84 27.93 -6.52
CA LEU A 108 10.10 28.75 -5.54
C LEU A 108 10.69 28.66 -4.13
N GLU A 109 10.89 29.82 -3.50
CA GLU A 109 11.42 29.94 -2.14
C GLU A 109 10.50 29.33 -1.07
N GLU A 110 9.16 29.37 -1.26
CA GLU A 110 8.20 28.70 -0.37
C GLU A 110 8.36 27.16 -0.36
N ASP A 111 8.92 26.59 -1.43
CA ASP A 111 9.14 25.15 -1.61
C ASP A 111 10.58 24.72 -1.25
N ALA A 112 11.43 25.61 -0.71
CA ALA A 112 12.84 25.35 -0.42
C ALA A 112 13.11 24.23 0.62
N GLY A 113 12.08 23.74 1.31
CA GLY A 113 12.14 22.57 2.21
C GLY A 113 11.75 21.23 1.56
N SER A 114 11.18 21.24 0.35
CA SER A 114 10.70 20.05 -0.37
C SER A 114 11.43 19.91 -1.70
N ALA A 115 12.28 18.89 -1.82
CA ALA A 115 13.21 18.72 -2.94
C ALA A 115 12.57 18.11 -4.20
N LEU A 116 11.24 17.97 -4.22
CA LEU A 116 10.47 17.33 -5.29
C LEU A 116 9.27 18.20 -5.68
N THR A 117 9.40 18.93 -6.78
CA THR A 117 8.26 19.47 -7.54
C THR A 117 8.05 18.61 -8.79
N PHE A 118 6.84 18.67 -9.36
CA PHE A 118 6.49 17.83 -10.51
C PHE A 118 5.55 18.55 -11.46
N ASP A 119 5.74 18.29 -12.74
CA ASP A 119 4.69 18.40 -13.75
C ASP A 119 4.18 16.99 -14.07
N ALA A 120 2.96 16.88 -14.61
CA ALA A 120 2.38 15.60 -14.98
C ALA A 120 1.39 15.74 -16.14
N ILE A 121 1.27 14.68 -16.95
CA ILE A 121 0.23 14.54 -17.96
C ILE A 121 -0.39 13.15 -17.91
N LEU A 122 -1.72 13.11 -17.94
CA LEU A 122 -2.51 11.90 -18.15
C LEU A 122 -3.43 12.15 -19.34
N THR A 123 -3.44 11.24 -20.30
CA THR A 123 -4.37 11.24 -21.43
C THR A 123 -5.13 9.92 -21.45
N GLN A 124 -6.46 9.99 -21.37
CA GLN A 124 -7.35 8.85 -21.28
C GLN A 124 -8.34 8.84 -22.45
N PRO A 125 -8.07 8.02 -23.49
CA PRO A 125 -9.04 7.74 -24.54
C PRO A 125 -10.28 7.01 -24.00
N GLY A 126 -11.45 7.56 -24.30
CA GLY A 126 -12.76 6.97 -24.06
C GLY A 126 -13.31 6.31 -25.32
N ASN A 127 -14.63 6.19 -25.39
CA ASN A 127 -15.31 5.71 -26.60
C ASN A 127 -15.56 6.86 -27.60
N ASP A 128 -16.08 7.99 -27.11
CA ASP A 128 -16.48 9.13 -27.94
C ASP A 128 -15.48 10.30 -27.84
N VAL A 129 -14.90 10.50 -26.65
CA VAL A 129 -14.00 11.61 -26.32
C VAL A 129 -12.71 11.12 -25.65
N THR A 130 -11.65 11.91 -25.81
CA THR A 130 -10.40 11.76 -25.04
C THR A 130 -10.33 12.84 -23.98
N GLU A 131 -10.11 12.44 -22.74
CA GLU A 131 -9.87 13.35 -21.61
C GLU A 131 -8.35 13.51 -21.43
N THR A 132 -7.88 14.73 -21.20
CA THR A 132 -6.48 15.02 -20.86
C THR A 132 -6.41 15.90 -19.63
N TYR A 133 -5.54 15.53 -18.70
CA TYR A 133 -5.31 16.20 -17.43
C TYR A 133 -3.84 16.56 -17.32
N VAL A 134 -3.54 17.84 -17.07
CA VAL A 134 -2.18 18.39 -17.06
C VAL A 134 -1.94 19.14 -15.76
N LEU A 135 -0.85 18.80 -15.07
CA LEU A 135 -0.23 19.62 -14.04
C LEU A 135 1.05 20.21 -14.66
N LEU A 136 1.10 21.53 -14.82
CA LEU A 136 2.23 22.23 -15.45
C LEU A 136 2.54 23.49 -14.65
N ASN A 137 3.77 23.64 -14.16
CA ASN A 137 4.20 24.79 -13.36
C ASN A 137 3.27 25.08 -12.17
N ASN A 138 2.88 24.00 -11.46
CA ASN A 138 1.94 23.99 -10.35
C ASN A 138 0.56 24.59 -10.69
N ARG A 139 0.14 24.57 -11.96
CA ARG A 139 -1.21 24.93 -12.41
C ARG A 139 -1.84 23.70 -13.04
N ALA A 140 -3.13 23.51 -12.80
CA ALA A 140 -3.81 22.28 -13.18
C ALA A 140 -4.94 22.55 -14.17
N TYR A 141 -4.92 21.79 -15.25
CA TYR A 141 -5.77 21.95 -16.42
C TYR A 141 -6.44 20.62 -16.75
N TRP A 142 -7.65 20.69 -17.29
CA TRP A 142 -8.29 19.59 -17.98
C TRP A 142 -8.73 20.02 -19.36
N SER A 143 -8.76 19.08 -20.29
CA SER A 143 -9.38 19.24 -21.60
C SER A 143 -10.08 17.97 -22.05
N ILE A 144 -11.12 18.17 -22.83
CA ILE A 144 -11.81 17.12 -23.57
C ILE A 144 -11.61 17.46 -25.05
N SER A 145 -11.25 16.45 -25.84
CA SER A 145 -11.28 16.50 -27.29
C SER A 145 -12.18 15.38 -27.81
N SER A 146 -12.87 15.64 -28.92
CA SER A 146 -13.52 14.59 -29.69
C SER A 146 -12.49 13.56 -30.18
N SER A 147 -12.93 12.33 -30.43
CA SER A 147 -12.08 11.24 -30.96
C SER A 147 -11.49 11.55 -32.36
N ASP A 148 -12.09 12.48 -33.10
CA ASP A 148 -11.56 13.02 -34.37
C ASP A 148 -10.51 14.13 -34.20
N GLY A 149 -10.15 14.48 -32.96
CA GLY A 149 -9.20 15.55 -32.64
C GLY A 149 -9.81 16.95 -32.55
N THR A 150 -11.12 17.11 -32.78
CA THR A 150 -11.78 18.42 -32.64
C THR A 150 -11.72 18.89 -31.18
N PRO A 151 -11.19 20.10 -30.88
CA PRO A 151 -11.13 20.61 -29.51
C PRO A 151 -12.55 20.88 -28.99
N SER A 152 -12.98 20.22 -27.92
CA SER A 152 -14.38 20.31 -27.47
C SER A 152 -14.58 21.14 -26.21
N THR A 153 -13.73 21.07 -25.18
CA THR A 153 -13.71 22.02 -24.04
C THR A 153 -12.37 21.96 -23.28
N SER A 154 -11.95 23.05 -22.64
CA SER A 154 -10.88 23.05 -21.63
C SER A 154 -11.18 23.94 -20.42
N GLY A 155 -10.60 23.61 -19.28
CA GLY A 155 -10.83 24.28 -18.01
C GLY A 155 -9.72 24.08 -16.99
N CYS A 156 -9.93 24.62 -15.80
CA CYS A 156 -9.00 24.51 -14.67
C CYS A 156 -9.49 23.46 -13.67
N MET A 157 -8.54 22.85 -12.95
CA MET A 157 -8.84 22.03 -11.77
C MET A 157 -8.53 22.80 -10.49
N GLU A 158 -9.33 22.56 -9.46
CA GLU A 158 -9.10 23.07 -8.10
C GLU A 158 -8.09 22.22 -7.34
N THR A 159 -7.48 22.78 -6.30
CA THR A 159 -6.54 22.07 -5.40
C THR A 159 -7.12 20.78 -4.79
N SER A 160 -8.44 20.73 -4.56
CA SER A 160 -9.18 19.58 -4.05
C SER A 160 -9.25 18.40 -5.03
N GLN A 161 -9.11 18.66 -6.33
CA GLN A 161 -9.23 17.67 -7.41
C GLN A 161 -7.89 17.02 -7.79
N ILE A 162 -6.80 17.40 -7.12
CA ILE A 162 -5.43 17.05 -7.50
C ILE A 162 -4.78 16.34 -6.30
N PRO A 163 -4.20 15.14 -6.49
CA PRO A 163 -3.43 14.49 -5.43
C PRO A 163 -2.31 15.41 -4.93
N PRO A 164 -2.10 15.55 -3.61
CA PRO A 164 -1.12 16.47 -3.03
C PRO A 164 0.31 15.93 -3.20
N ILE A 165 0.78 15.87 -4.45
CA ILE A 165 1.97 15.14 -4.89
C ILE A 165 3.28 15.63 -4.24
N LYS A 166 3.30 16.91 -3.80
CA LYS A 166 4.39 17.47 -2.97
C LYS A 166 4.62 16.70 -1.66
N LEU A 167 3.59 16.04 -1.12
CA LEU A 167 3.72 15.22 0.09
C LEU A 167 4.51 13.93 -0.15
N LEU A 168 4.73 13.50 -1.40
CA LEU A 168 5.37 12.22 -1.72
C LEU A 168 6.73 12.06 -1.03
N GLN A 169 7.56 13.10 -0.97
CA GLN A 169 8.83 13.05 -0.26
C GLN A 169 8.64 12.76 1.23
N SER A 170 7.81 13.55 1.91
CA SER A 170 7.53 13.36 3.35
C SER A 170 6.85 12.02 3.65
N SER A 171 6.02 11.51 2.72
CA SER A 171 5.41 10.18 2.79
C SER A 171 6.44 9.07 2.69
N LEU A 172 7.41 9.18 1.79
CA LEU A 172 8.52 8.24 1.66
C LEU A 172 9.46 8.32 2.87
N GLU A 173 9.84 9.51 3.33
CA GLU A 173 10.70 9.69 4.50
C GLU A 173 10.07 9.19 5.80
N GLY A 174 8.74 9.32 5.93
CA GLY A 174 7.96 8.77 7.03
C GLY A 174 7.59 7.29 6.90
N SER A 175 8.01 6.61 5.82
CA SER A 175 7.67 5.19 5.60
C SER A 175 8.43 4.23 6.52
N HIS A 176 7.85 3.06 6.76
CA HIS A 176 8.47 1.98 7.53
C HIS A 176 8.33 0.63 6.83
N ALA A 177 9.30 -0.26 7.07
CA ALA A 177 9.30 -1.58 6.48
C ALA A 177 8.20 -2.48 7.10
N VAL A 178 7.53 -3.26 6.25
CA VAL A 178 6.54 -4.28 6.62
C VAL A 178 6.95 -5.64 6.05
N SER A 179 6.49 -6.73 6.66
CA SER A 179 6.87 -8.10 6.26
C SER A 179 5.75 -8.89 5.59
N VAL A 180 4.49 -8.62 5.98
CA VAL A 180 3.29 -9.24 5.45
C VAL A 180 2.26 -8.15 5.14
N VAL A 181 1.50 -8.35 4.07
CA VAL A 181 0.35 -7.52 3.70
C VAL A 181 -0.85 -8.45 3.64
N ASP A 182 -1.91 -8.11 4.37
CA ASP A 182 -3.16 -8.86 4.38
C ASP A 182 -4.25 -8.01 3.71
N GLU A 183 -4.97 -8.56 2.72
CA GLU A 183 -6.27 -8.03 2.31
C GLU A 183 -7.37 -8.90 2.92
N HIS A 184 -8.33 -8.30 3.62
CA HIS A 184 -9.48 -9.00 4.24
C HIS A 184 -9.08 -10.19 5.16
N GLY A 185 -7.89 -10.15 5.77
CA GLY A 185 -7.38 -11.21 6.63
C GLY A 185 -6.76 -12.41 5.90
N ALA A 186 -6.48 -12.29 4.61
CA ALA A 186 -5.69 -13.24 3.83
C ALA A 186 -4.38 -12.58 3.33
N PRO A 187 -3.22 -13.26 3.38
CA PRO A 187 -1.97 -12.70 2.86
C PRO A 187 -2.04 -12.43 1.35
N THR A 188 -1.77 -11.18 0.95
CA THR A 188 -1.74 -10.72 -0.44
C THR A 188 -0.30 -10.51 -0.91
N THR A 189 -0.02 -10.96 -2.14
CA THR A 189 1.27 -10.73 -2.82
C THR A 189 1.28 -9.39 -3.55
N VAL A 190 2.18 -8.48 -3.17
CA VAL A 190 2.35 -7.14 -3.77
C VAL A 190 3.33 -7.12 -4.95
N GLY A 191 3.74 -8.29 -5.46
CA GLY A 191 4.71 -8.41 -6.57
C GLY A 191 6.10 -7.86 -6.22
N CYS A 192 6.65 -8.26 -5.06
CA CYS A 192 7.89 -7.69 -4.51
C CYS A 192 8.98 -8.73 -4.26
N ASP A 193 9.12 -9.67 -5.20
CA ASP A 193 9.86 -10.93 -5.02
C ASP A 193 11.34 -10.78 -4.69
N GLN A 194 11.93 -9.62 -4.98
CA GLN A 194 13.35 -9.26 -4.73
C GLN A 194 13.47 -7.83 -4.14
N GLY A 195 12.47 -7.38 -3.36
CA GLY A 195 12.40 -6.03 -2.81
C GLY A 195 12.06 -5.96 -1.32
N GLN A 196 11.95 -4.74 -0.81
CA GLN A 196 11.49 -4.41 0.53
C GLN A 196 10.09 -3.77 0.42
N LEU A 197 9.13 -4.29 1.19
CA LEU A 197 7.80 -3.68 1.30
C LEU A 197 7.82 -2.55 2.32
N LEU A 198 7.31 -1.38 1.93
CA LEU A 198 7.22 -0.18 2.76
C LEU A 198 5.77 0.24 2.92
N GLU A 199 5.30 0.43 4.14
CA GLU A 199 4.05 1.16 4.41
C GLU A 199 4.34 2.66 4.39
N LEU A 200 3.51 3.43 3.68
CA LEU A 200 3.48 4.88 3.75
C LEU A 200 2.07 5.43 3.80
N LYS A 201 1.93 6.68 4.23
CA LYS A 201 0.68 7.45 4.11
C LYS A 201 0.83 8.58 3.13
N PHE A 202 -0.06 8.64 2.14
CA PHE A 202 -0.09 9.68 1.11
C PHE A 202 -1.54 10.14 0.90
N ALA A 203 -1.76 11.45 0.78
CA ALA A 203 -3.10 12.07 0.66
C ALA A 203 -4.10 11.73 1.80
N GLY A 204 -3.67 11.09 2.89
CA GLY A 204 -4.53 10.61 3.98
C GLY A 204 -4.81 9.10 3.93
N GLU A 205 -4.56 8.47 2.78
CA GLU A 205 -4.68 7.03 2.54
C GLU A 205 -3.38 6.29 2.89
N THR A 206 -3.48 4.97 3.07
CA THR A 206 -2.33 4.10 3.39
C THR A 206 -2.00 3.24 2.17
N PHE A 207 -0.72 3.18 1.80
CA PHE A 207 -0.23 2.40 0.67
C PHE A 207 0.93 1.50 1.08
N VAL A 208 1.01 0.32 0.47
CA VAL A 208 2.22 -0.50 0.43
C VAL A 208 2.97 -0.21 -0.86
N VAL A 209 4.26 0.07 -0.74
CA VAL A 209 5.18 0.29 -1.85
C VAL A 209 6.22 -0.82 -1.89
N CYS A 210 6.39 -1.46 -3.05
CA CYS A 210 7.55 -2.30 -3.30
C CYS A 210 8.76 -1.43 -3.69
N LYS A 211 9.78 -1.46 -2.84
CA LYS A 211 11.11 -0.91 -3.12
C LYS A 211 12.01 -2.03 -3.65
N SER A 212 12.38 -1.95 -4.92
CA SER A 212 13.38 -2.85 -5.53
C SER A 212 14.78 -2.71 -4.92
N SER A 213 15.64 -3.73 -5.13
CA SER A 213 17.07 -3.71 -4.76
C SER A 213 17.85 -2.53 -5.37
N ALA A 214 17.40 -1.98 -6.51
CA ALA A 214 17.94 -0.78 -7.14
C ALA A 214 17.48 0.55 -6.47
N ASN A 215 16.83 0.48 -5.31
CA ASN A 215 16.19 1.61 -4.61
C ASN A 215 15.13 2.34 -5.47
N ARG A 216 14.42 1.63 -6.36
CA ARG A 216 13.33 2.19 -7.17
C ARG A 216 11.98 1.65 -6.71
N ILE A 217 10.94 2.48 -6.76
CA ILE A 217 9.55 2.05 -6.61
C ILE A 217 9.17 1.24 -7.85
N THR A 218 8.55 0.07 -7.70
CA THR A 218 8.09 -0.74 -8.86
C THR A 218 6.59 -0.99 -8.84
N HIS A 219 6.05 -1.33 -7.68
CA HIS A 219 4.63 -1.56 -7.46
C HIS A 219 4.13 -0.82 -6.24
N VAL A 220 2.87 -0.38 -6.29
CA VAL A 220 2.16 0.21 -5.15
C VAL A 220 0.78 -0.43 -5.06
N LEU A 221 0.35 -0.77 -3.85
CA LEU A 221 -0.97 -1.31 -3.54
C LEU A 221 -1.62 -0.43 -2.47
N GLY A 222 -2.83 0.06 -2.74
CA GLY A 222 -3.73 0.67 -1.76
C GLY A 222 -5.11 0.02 -1.84
N ASP A 223 -6.05 0.51 -1.04
CA ASP A 223 -7.38 -0.08 -0.90
C ASP A 223 -8.23 -0.03 -2.18
N ASP A 224 -8.04 1.01 -3.01
CA ASP A 224 -8.86 1.27 -4.21
C ASP A 224 -8.08 1.23 -5.54
N LEU A 225 -6.75 1.30 -5.46
CA LEU A 225 -5.85 1.47 -6.61
C LEU A 225 -4.59 0.61 -6.45
N THR A 226 -4.17 -0.04 -7.53
CA THR A 226 -2.80 -0.52 -7.70
C THR A 226 -2.04 0.34 -8.70
N PHE A 227 -0.72 0.41 -8.58
CA PHE A 227 0.14 1.17 -9.48
C PHE A 227 1.37 0.33 -9.86
N THR A 228 1.81 0.48 -11.10
CA THR A 228 3.13 0.03 -11.57
C THR A 228 3.92 1.25 -12.03
N VAL A 229 5.21 1.32 -11.67
CA VAL A 229 6.07 2.49 -11.89
C VAL A 229 7.27 2.11 -12.76
N GLU A 230 7.37 2.74 -13.94
CA GLU A 230 8.51 2.67 -14.86
C GLU A 230 9.33 3.97 -14.77
N TYR A 231 10.64 3.87 -14.54
CA TYR A 231 11.55 5.02 -14.53
C TYR A 231 12.09 5.24 -15.95
N ILE A 232 11.76 6.38 -16.56
CA ILE A 232 12.21 6.79 -17.89
C ILE A 232 13.42 7.72 -17.74
N TYR A 233 14.53 7.36 -18.37
CA TYR A 233 15.78 8.14 -18.41
C TYR A 233 16.07 8.77 -19.79
N ASP A 234 15.38 8.32 -20.84
CA ASP A 234 15.46 8.91 -22.17
C ASP A 234 14.35 9.96 -22.30
N PRO A 235 14.67 11.27 -22.41
CA PRO A 235 13.65 12.31 -22.49
C PRO A 235 12.78 12.19 -23.74
N ASN A 236 13.26 11.56 -24.83
CA ASN A 236 12.47 11.36 -26.05
C ASN A 236 11.30 10.38 -25.87
N ARG A 237 11.24 9.66 -24.74
CA ARG A 237 10.13 8.77 -24.36
C ARG A 237 9.11 9.44 -23.44
N VAL A 238 9.29 10.73 -23.13
CA VAL A 238 8.38 11.53 -22.31
C VAL A 238 7.48 12.33 -23.25
N PRO A 239 6.14 12.31 -23.09
CA PRO A 239 5.24 13.14 -23.89
C PRO A 239 5.36 14.61 -23.51
N ASP A 240 5.16 15.51 -24.48
CA ASP A 240 5.14 16.96 -24.25
C ASP A 240 4.02 17.36 -23.28
N ILE A 241 4.38 18.01 -22.18
CA ILE A 241 3.44 18.52 -21.18
C ILE A 241 3.10 19.97 -21.52
N VAL A 242 1.98 20.16 -22.22
CA VAL A 242 1.49 21.48 -22.66
C VAL A 242 0.12 21.80 -22.06
N ALA A 243 -0.11 23.07 -21.70
CA ALA A 243 -1.43 23.52 -21.28
C ALA A 243 -2.40 23.53 -22.49
N PRO A 244 -3.66 23.10 -22.33
CA PRO A 244 -4.61 22.97 -23.44
C PRO A 244 -5.14 24.30 -24.01
N SER A 245 -4.76 25.44 -23.42
CA SER A 245 -5.05 26.78 -23.96
C SER A 245 -4.02 27.79 -23.45
N THR A 246 -3.43 28.56 -24.36
CA THR A 246 -2.48 29.65 -24.05
C THR A 246 -3.11 30.80 -23.25
N ASP A 247 -4.41 31.02 -23.46
CA ASP A 247 -5.09 32.26 -23.07
C ASP A 247 -5.75 32.17 -21.68
N ARG A 248 -5.59 31.04 -20.98
CA ARG A 248 -6.11 30.81 -19.62
C ARG A 248 -4.99 30.38 -18.68
N GLN A 249 -4.48 31.28 -17.83
CA GLN A 249 -3.67 30.88 -16.67
C GLN A 249 -4.58 30.39 -15.54
N CYS A 250 -4.68 29.06 -15.37
CA CYS A 250 -5.36 28.47 -14.23
C CYS A 250 -4.69 28.86 -12.90
N PRO A 251 -5.43 28.90 -11.77
CA PRO A 251 -4.88 29.25 -10.46
C PRO A 251 -3.68 28.40 -10.06
N PHE A 252 -2.80 28.97 -9.24
CA PHE A 252 -1.65 28.26 -8.70
C PHE A 252 -2.07 27.33 -7.56
N ILE A 253 -1.70 26.05 -7.66
CA ILE A 253 -2.04 25.01 -6.71
C ILE A 253 -1.08 25.07 -5.52
N ARG A 254 -1.58 25.55 -4.39
CA ARG A 254 -0.87 25.51 -3.11
C ARG A 254 -1.19 24.19 -2.40
N ALA A 255 -0.17 23.42 -2.04
CA ALA A 255 -0.40 22.20 -1.27
C ALA A 255 -0.90 22.57 0.13
N ALA A 256 -2.14 22.20 0.43
CA ALA A 256 -2.64 22.25 1.80
C ALA A 256 -1.94 21.15 2.62
N LEU A 257 -0.92 21.52 3.38
CA LEU A 257 -0.27 20.63 4.34
C LEU A 257 -1.32 20.16 5.36
N PRO A 258 -1.65 18.85 5.43
CA PRO A 258 -2.46 18.33 6.52
C PRO A 258 -1.66 18.54 7.81
N LYS A 259 -2.32 19.01 8.87
CA LYS A 259 -1.70 19.17 10.18
C LYS A 259 -1.45 17.77 10.76
N ALA A 260 -0.28 17.21 10.46
CA ALA A 260 0.05 15.83 10.82
C ALA A 260 -0.03 15.67 12.36
N PRO A 261 -0.87 14.76 12.89
CA PRO A 261 -0.80 14.41 14.30
C PRO A 261 0.56 13.75 14.57
N PRO A 262 1.16 13.95 15.76
CA PRO A 262 2.47 13.37 16.08
C PRO A 262 2.37 11.84 16.17
N SER A 263 2.77 11.15 15.09
CA SER A 263 2.95 9.71 15.07
C SER A 263 4.02 9.29 16.08
N LYS A 264 3.58 8.75 17.22
CA LYS A 264 4.48 8.10 18.18
C LYS A 264 5.05 6.84 17.54
N VAL A 265 6.29 6.93 17.07
CA VAL A 265 7.05 5.78 16.55
C VAL A 265 7.26 4.77 17.69
N SER A 266 6.39 3.77 17.77
CA SER A 266 6.60 2.60 18.61
C SER A 266 7.74 1.78 18.01
N GLY A 267 8.77 1.47 18.79
CA GLY A 267 10.05 0.91 18.33
C GLY A 267 10.01 -0.57 17.90
N ARG A 268 9.01 -0.97 17.12
CA ARG A 268 8.91 -2.32 16.55
C ARG A 268 8.13 -2.26 15.23
N ALA A 269 8.76 -2.63 14.13
CA ALA A 269 8.10 -2.69 12.82
C ALA A 269 6.81 -3.54 12.90
N PRO A 270 5.66 -3.03 12.41
CA PRO A 270 4.45 -3.82 12.31
C PRO A 270 4.70 -4.99 11.33
N ARG A 271 4.52 -6.22 11.81
CA ARG A 271 4.82 -7.43 11.02
C ARG A 271 3.84 -7.66 9.88
N THR A 272 2.64 -7.12 10.03
CA THR A 272 1.52 -7.27 9.12
C THR A 272 0.85 -5.92 8.98
N LEU A 273 0.70 -5.42 7.76
CA LEU A 273 -0.23 -4.35 7.44
C LEU A 273 -1.50 -4.96 6.85
N SER A 274 -2.66 -4.61 7.39
CA SER A 274 -3.93 -4.93 6.74
C SER A 274 -4.31 -3.78 5.83
N LEU A 275 -4.45 -4.06 4.54
CA LEU A 275 -5.19 -3.21 3.62
C LEU A 275 -6.65 -3.66 3.62
N GLY A 276 -7.54 -2.69 3.70
CA GLY A 276 -8.97 -2.90 3.77
C GLY A 276 -9.63 -2.16 2.63
N ARG A 277 -9.80 -2.83 1.48
CA ARG A 277 -10.74 -2.36 0.45
C ARG A 277 -12.02 -1.98 1.18
N SER A 278 -12.47 -0.74 1.03
CA SER A 278 -13.56 -0.21 1.84
C SER A 278 -14.91 -0.76 1.36
N SER A 279 -15.10 -2.08 1.50
CA SER A 279 -16.40 -2.71 1.38
C SER A 279 -17.21 -2.29 2.59
N CYS A 280 -17.91 -1.16 2.47
CA CYS A 280 -19.00 -0.82 3.37
C CYS A 280 -20.00 -1.98 3.31
N SER A 281 -19.98 -2.84 4.33
CA SER A 281 -20.98 -3.87 4.53
C SER A 281 -22.02 -3.35 5.53
N CYS A 282 -23.26 -3.81 5.41
CA CYS A 282 -24.25 -3.45 6.42
C CYS A 282 -24.03 -4.30 7.67
N ASN A 283 -23.60 -3.67 8.76
CA ASN A 283 -23.44 -4.31 10.07
C ASN A 283 -24.79 -4.63 10.76
N GLY A 284 -25.89 -4.66 10.02
CA GLY A 284 -27.25 -4.87 10.53
C GLY A 284 -28.21 -5.32 9.43
N LEU A 285 -29.48 -5.51 9.79
CA LEU A 285 -30.52 -5.93 8.85
C LEU A 285 -30.72 -4.85 7.77
N ARG A 286 -30.66 -5.24 6.50
CA ARG A 286 -30.98 -4.35 5.37
C ARG A 286 -32.43 -3.87 5.46
N ARG A 287 -32.68 -2.62 5.09
CA ARG A 287 -34.01 -1.98 5.14
C ARG A 287 -34.40 -1.42 3.77
N PRO A 288 -35.70 -1.27 3.45
CA PRO A 288 -36.12 -0.49 2.30
C PRO A 288 -35.63 0.96 2.46
N CYS A 289 -34.99 1.49 1.43
CA CYS A 289 -34.46 2.86 1.41
C CYS A 289 -35.29 3.73 0.48
N LEU A 290 -35.65 4.93 0.96
CA LEU A 290 -36.29 5.97 0.17
C LEU A 290 -35.30 7.13 0.01
N PHE A 291 -34.89 7.39 -1.23
CA PHE A 291 -34.06 8.52 -1.61
C PHE A 291 -34.96 9.70 -1.98
N VAL A 292 -34.84 10.78 -1.22
CA VAL A 292 -35.67 11.98 -1.37
C VAL A 292 -34.83 13.08 -1.99
N HIS A 293 -35.32 13.68 -3.08
CA HIS A 293 -34.77 14.92 -3.63
C HIS A 293 -35.89 15.94 -3.84
N GLY A 294 -35.54 17.17 -4.19
CA GLY A 294 -36.53 18.23 -4.37
C GLY A 294 -36.01 19.66 -4.30
N LEU A 295 -34.75 19.87 -3.89
CA LEU A 295 -34.15 21.20 -3.81
C LEU A 295 -34.29 21.95 -5.15
N GLY A 296 -34.94 23.12 -5.12
CA GLY A 296 -35.20 23.93 -6.32
C GLY A 296 -36.30 23.39 -7.25
N THR A 297 -37.03 22.35 -6.85
CA THR A 297 -38.07 21.71 -7.64
C THR A 297 -39.46 22.27 -7.30
N SER A 298 -40.25 22.61 -8.32
CA SER A 298 -41.56 23.26 -8.21
C SER A 298 -42.78 22.32 -8.32
N SER A 299 -42.57 21.01 -8.35
CA SER A 299 -43.61 19.97 -8.36
C SER A 299 -43.18 18.67 -7.69
N ASN A 300 -44.15 17.98 -7.06
CA ASN A 300 -43.96 16.61 -6.58
C ASN A 300 -43.91 15.64 -7.77
N GLY A 301 -43.11 14.58 -7.65
CA GLY A 301 -43.05 13.48 -8.62
C GLY A 301 -43.54 12.15 -8.03
N PRO A 302 -43.85 11.16 -8.87
CA PRO A 302 -44.21 9.82 -8.41
C PRO A 302 -43.00 9.12 -7.75
N THR A 303 -43.28 8.13 -6.91
CA THR A 303 -42.24 7.23 -6.40
C THR A 303 -41.77 6.27 -7.50
N VAL A 304 -40.48 6.27 -7.83
CA VAL A 304 -39.88 5.46 -8.91
C VAL A 304 -38.82 4.49 -8.37
N ASP A 305 -38.50 3.44 -9.15
CA ASP A 305 -37.49 2.43 -8.80
C ASP A 305 -36.05 2.86 -9.10
N SER A 306 -35.84 3.79 -10.04
CA SER A 306 -34.54 4.37 -10.37
C SER A 306 -34.68 5.82 -10.83
N LEU A 307 -33.66 6.64 -10.55
CA LEU A 307 -33.57 8.02 -11.01
C LEU A 307 -32.11 8.37 -11.35
N ALA A 308 -31.58 7.71 -12.37
CA ALA A 308 -30.16 7.78 -12.74
C ALA A 308 -29.70 9.19 -13.15
N GLU A 309 -30.61 10.02 -13.70
CA GLU A 309 -30.32 11.41 -14.08
C GLU A 309 -29.90 12.29 -12.89
N TYR A 310 -30.44 12.04 -11.70
CA TYR A 310 -30.12 12.81 -10.48
C TYR A 310 -29.15 12.05 -9.56
N TRP A 311 -29.34 10.74 -9.38
CA TRP A 311 -28.62 9.93 -8.38
C TRP A 311 -27.61 8.95 -8.97
N GLY A 312 -27.49 8.85 -10.30
CA GLY A 312 -26.64 7.84 -10.96
C GLY A 312 -26.98 6.42 -10.51
N SER A 313 -25.95 5.66 -10.14
CA SER A 313 -26.05 4.26 -9.69
C SER A 313 -25.97 4.10 -8.16
N ILE A 314 -26.66 4.96 -7.40
CA ILE A 314 -26.59 4.94 -5.93
C ILE A 314 -27.08 3.61 -5.32
N GLN A 315 -28.01 2.92 -5.99
CA GLN A 315 -28.51 1.60 -5.58
C GLN A 315 -27.39 0.53 -5.49
N ASP A 316 -26.33 0.65 -6.31
CA ASP A 316 -25.19 -0.27 -6.31
C ASP A 316 -24.20 0.03 -5.16
N ASN A 317 -24.36 1.20 -4.52
CA ASN A 317 -23.46 1.73 -3.50
C ASN A 317 -24.15 1.91 -2.14
N ALA A 318 -25.36 1.37 -1.97
CA ALA A 318 -26.18 1.49 -0.76
C ALA A 318 -26.31 0.11 -0.04
N PRO A 319 -25.23 -0.40 0.59
CA PRO A 319 -25.13 -1.80 1.06
C PRO A 319 -26.11 -2.19 2.17
N CYS A 320 -26.68 -1.20 2.87
CA CYS A 320 -27.73 -1.36 3.88
C CYS A 320 -29.17 -1.36 3.32
N CYS A 321 -29.34 -1.13 2.02
CA CYS A 321 -30.65 -1.10 1.40
C CYS A 321 -31.06 -2.50 0.91
N SER A 322 -32.26 -2.96 1.28
CA SER A 322 -32.86 -4.19 0.72
C SER A 322 -33.59 -3.93 -0.60
N SER A 323 -33.99 -2.67 -0.80
CA SER A 323 -34.58 -2.12 -2.00
C SER A 323 -34.36 -0.61 -1.98
N THR A 324 -34.38 0.03 -3.15
CA THR A 324 -34.29 1.47 -3.30
C THR A 324 -35.53 1.99 -4.00
N LYS A 325 -36.05 3.12 -3.51
CA LYS A 325 -37.10 3.91 -4.17
C LYS A 325 -36.66 5.38 -4.17
N PHE A 326 -37.11 6.14 -5.14
CA PHE A 326 -36.79 7.55 -5.30
C PHE A 326 -38.08 8.36 -5.34
N VAL A 327 -38.10 9.53 -4.68
CA VAL A 327 -39.24 10.45 -4.72
C VAL A 327 -38.77 11.90 -4.85
N GLN A 328 -39.47 12.65 -5.70
CA GLN A 328 -39.27 14.07 -5.91
C GLN A 328 -40.28 14.86 -5.09
N MET A 329 -39.80 15.80 -4.28
CA MET A 329 -40.62 16.71 -3.49
C MET A 329 -40.55 18.13 -4.03
N GLU A 330 -41.65 18.84 -3.91
CA GLU A 330 -41.76 20.26 -4.22
C GLU A 330 -41.22 21.08 -3.04
N THR A 331 -40.05 21.73 -3.19
CA THR A 331 -39.44 22.51 -2.10
C THR A 331 -39.26 24.01 -2.40
N VAL A 332 -39.93 24.52 -3.44
CA VAL A 332 -39.85 25.94 -3.83
C VAL A 332 -40.89 26.78 -3.09
N LYS A 333 -42.07 26.22 -2.82
CA LYS A 333 -43.19 26.85 -2.11
C LYS A 333 -43.28 26.38 -0.66
N ARG A 334 -42.93 25.11 -0.40
CA ARG A 334 -43.00 24.46 0.91
C ARG A 334 -41.63 23.96 1.30
N GLY A 335 -40.99 24.63 2.26
CA GLY A 335 -39.65 24.27 2.72
C GLY A 335 -39.61 22.91 3.41
N TRP A 336 -38.41 22.38 3.68
CA TRP A 336 -38.27 21.09 4.36
C TRP A 336 -38.92 21.05 5.76
N ALA A 337 -39.14 22.21 6.39
CA ALA A 337 -39.78 22.35 7.70
C ALA A 337 -41.31 22.61 7.63
N ASP A 338 -41.93 22.45 6.46
CA ASP A 338 -43.36 22.66 6.26
C ASP A 338 -44.21 21.53 6.87
N GLU A 339 -45.24 21.86 7.65
CA GLU A 339 -46.07 20.89 8.37
C GLU A 339 -46.92 20.00 7.44
N GLU A 340 -47.23 20.43 6.21
CA GLU A 340 -47.91 19.58 5.21
C GLU A 340 -46.98 18.50 4.62
N ILE A 341 -45.67 18.65 4.81
CA ILE A 341 -44.63 17.76 4.27
C ILE A 341 -44.08 16.80 5.35
N GLN A 342 -44.20 17.17 6.63
CA GLN A 342 -43.67 16.42 7.77
C GLN A 342 -44.68 15.42 8.40
N ASN A 343 -45.95 15.42 7.96
CA ASN A 343 -47.03 14.58 8.48
C ASN A 343 -47.66 13.68 7.40
#